data_AF-A0A814MXE1-F1
#
_entry.id   AF-A0A814MXE1-F1
#
_cell.length_a   1.000
_cell.length_b   1.000
_cell.length_c   1.000
_cell.angle_alpha   90.00
_cell.angle_beta   90.00
_cell.angle_gamma   90.00
#
_symmetry.space_group_name_H-M   'P 1'
#
loop_
_entity.id
_entity.type
_entity.pdbx_description
1 polymer ?
#
loop_
_entity_poly.entity_id
_entity_poly.type
_entity_poly.pdbx_seq_one_letter_code
_entity_poly.pdbx_strand_id
1 'polypeptide(L)'
;MKNSFRNIYAAAAEVVGMLLNIKKLKGQSNERLLEQLSFILKWHSGQPLQDTYVTCIYSLQKHYPEIVDKTVMNKLMFGLKKLYGDFKMECLESMIANITEFDYVYLELKAVGILDILIHK
;
A
#
# COMPACT_ATOMS: atom_id res chain seq x y z
N MET A 1 -18.25 -6.57 -9.44
CA MET A 1 -18.69 -7.25 -8.19
C MET A 1 -18.39 -6.31 -7.03
N LYS A 2 -19.39 -5.77 -6.32
CA LYS A 2 -19.15 -4.93 -5.14
C LYS A 2 -18.47 -5.82 -4.08
N ASN A 3 -17.25 -5.48 -3.70
CA ASN A 3 -16.48 -6.22 -2.71
C ASN A 3 -17.16 -6.03 -1.33
N SER A 4 -18.09 -6.92 -0.98
CA SER A 4 -19.01 -6.84 0.17
C SER A 4 -18.30 -6.55 1.51
N PHE A 5 -17.02 -6.92 1.59
CA PHE A 5 -16.22 -6.82 2.80
C PHE A 5 -15.22 -5.66 2.79
N ARG A 6 -15.28 -4.73 1.83
CA ARG A 6 -14.34 -3.60 1.73
C ARG A 6 -14.19 -2.83 3.03
N ASN A 7 -15.30 -2.45 3.62
CA ASN A 7 -15.30 -1.70 4.86
C ASN A 7 -14.70 -2.50 6.02
N ILE A 8 -14.82 -3.83 6.00
CA ILE A 8 -14.30 -4.69 7.08
C ILE A 8 -12.77 -4.78 6.99
N TYR A 9 -12.22 -5.13 5.83
CA TYR A 9 -10.77 -5.24 5.70
C TYR A 9 -10.08 -3.86 5.75
N ALA A 10 -10.71 -2.80 5.24
CA ALA A 10 -10.20 -1.44 5.34
C ALA A 10 -10.12 -0.98 6.81
N ALA A 11 -11.22 -1.12 7.56
CA ALA A 11 -11.24 -0.76 8.99
C ALA A 11 -10.25 -1.60 9.81
N ALA A 12 -10.14 -2.90 9.54
CA ALA A 12 -9.18 -3.77 10.21
C ALA A 12 -7.73 -3.33 9.94
N ALA A 13 -7.39 -3.04 8.68
CA ALA A 13 -6.07 -2.57 8.30
C ALA A 13 -5.74 -1.19 8.92
N GLU A 14 -6.72 -0.29 8.97
CA GLU A 14 -6.55 1.03 9.58
C GLU A 14 -6.27 0.93 11.10
N VAL A 15 -7.02 0.08 11.81
CA VAL A 15 -6.80 -0.18 13.25
C VAL A 15 -5.41 -0.79 13.49
N VAL A 16 -4.94 -1.68 12.61
CA VAL A 16 -3.58 -2.22 12.69
C VAL A 16 -2.53 -1.12 12.52
N GLY A 17 -2.73 -0.19 11.57
CA GLY A 17 -1.88 0.98 11.39
C GLY A 17 -1.84 1.87 12.64
N MET A 18 -3.01 2.16 13.23
CA MET A 18 -3.11 2.93 14.48
C MET A 18 -2.38 2.23 15.63
N LEU A 19 -2.52 0.90 15.77
CA LEU A 19 -1.85 0.12 16.81
C LEU A 19 -0.32 0.19 16.70
N LEU A 20 0.21 0.02 15.48
CA LEU A 20 1.64 0.16 15.20
C LEU A 20 2.16 1.54 15.59
N ASN A 21 1.42 2.59 15.22
CA ASN A 21 1.78 3.97 15.54
C ASN A 21 1.79 4.21 17.04
N ILE A 22 0.75 3.79 17.77
CA ILE A 22 0.66 3.95 19.23
C ILE A 22 1.82 3.24 19.93
N LYS A 23 2.15 2.01 19.52
CA LYS A 23 3.28 1.27 20.09
C LYS A 23 4.61 1.98 19.83
N LYS A 24 4.82 2.48 18.60
CA LYS A 24 6.00 3.27 18.24
C LYS A 24 6.13 4.52 19.12
N LEU A 25 5.04 5.29 19.28
CA LEU A 25 5.00 6.49 20.12
C LEU A 25 5.28 6.19 21.60
N LYS A 26 4.89 5.00 22.08
CA LYS A 26 5.15 4.54 23.46
C LYS A 26 6.52 3.87 23.63
N GLY A 27 7.34 3.80 22.58
CA GLY A 27 8.63 3.09 22.61
C GLY A 27 8.49 1.58 22.84
N GLN A 28 7.33 1.01 22.54
CA GLN A 28 7.07 -0.42 22.65
C GLN A 28 7.51 -1.15 21.38
N SER A 29 7.96 -2.39 21.51
CA SER A 29 8.37 -3.19 20.34
C SER A 29 7.17 -3.52 19.44
N ASN A 30 7.37 -3.25 18.13
CA ASN A 30 6.47 -3.65 17.05
C ASN A 30 6.94 -4.92 16.32
N GLU A 31 8.09 -5.49 16.70
CA GLU A 31 8.82 -6.53 15.97
C GLU A 31 7.93 -7.70 15.57
N ARG A 32 7.30 -8.37 16.53
CA ARG A 32 6.41 -9.51 16.28
C ARG A 32 5.26 -9.18 15.31
N LEU A 33 4.68 -7.98 15.42
CA LEU A 33 3.55 -7.60 14.59
C LEU A 33 4.01 -7.24 13.17
N LEU A 34 5.17 -6.59 13.04
CA LEU A 34 5.81 -6.30 11.76
C LEU A 34 6.30 -7.57 11.06
N GLU A 35 6.78 -8.57 11.79
CA GLU A 35 7.13 -9.89 11.24
C GLU A 35 5.91 -10.60 10.65
N GLN A 36 4.79 -10.62 11.39
CA GLN A 36 3.53 -11.20 10.91
C GLN A 36 3.01 -10.46 9.67
N LEU A 37 3.03 -9.13 9.68
CA LEU A 37 2.65 -8.33 8.52
C LEU A 37 3.57 -8.58 7.33
N SER A 38 4.89 -8.59 7.56
CA SER A 38 5.88 -8.85 6.51
C SER A 38 5.67 -10.20 5.85
N PHE A 39 5.34 -11.24 6.64
CA PHE A 39 4.99 -12.55 6.11
C PHE A 39 3.76 -12.50 5.19
N ILE A 40 2.69 -11.83 5.64
CA ILE A 40 1.45 -11.67 4.85
C ILE A 40 1.71 -10.86 3.57
N LEU A 41 2.45 -9.76 3.67
CA LEU A 41 2.78 -8.89 2.53
C LEU A 41 3.65 -9.61 1.50
N LYS A 42 4.64 -10.40 1.94
CA LYS A 42 5.46 -11.25 1.07
C LYS A 42 4.67 -12.38 0.43
N TRP A 43 3.75 -13.00 1.17
CA TRP A 43 2.85 -14.00 0.59
C TRP A 43 2.02 -13.40 -0.56
N HIS A 44 1.46 -12.21 -0.35
CA HIS A 44 0.74 -11.51 -1.39
C HIS A 44 1.65 -10.97 -2.49
N SER A 45 2.93 -10.69 -2.25
CA SER A 45 3.83 -10.13 -3.27
C SER A 45 3.98 -11.05 -4.49
N GLY A 46 3.97 -12.38 -4.29
CA GLY A 46 4.01 -13.39 -5.36
C GLY A 46 2.69 -13.57 -6.14
N GLN A 47 1.59 -12.94 -5.71
CA GLN A 47 0.29 -13.04 -6.34
C GLN A 47 -0.02 -11.81 -7.22
N PRO A 48 -0.96 -11.89 -8.18
CA PRO A 48 -1.47 -10.71 -8.88
C PRO A 48 -1.94 -9.64 -7.88
N LEU A 49 -1.74 -8.36 -8.19
CA LEU A 49 -2.23 -7.28 -7.35
C LEU A 49 -3.76 -7.35 -7.27
N GLN A 50 -4.29 -7.41 -6.05
CA GLN A 50 -5.72 -7.45 -5.79
C GLN A 50 -6.17 -6.11 -5.20
N ASP A 51 -7.40 -5.70 -5.50
CA ASP A 51 -8.03 -4.50 -4.93
C ASP A 51 -7.99 -4.51 -3.39
N THR A 52 -8.24 -5.66 -2.77
CA THR A 52 -8.16 -5.86 -1.32
C THR A 52 -6.77 -5.54 -0.77
N TYR A 53 -5.71 -5.92 -1.48
CA TYR A 53 -4.34 -5.61 -1.07
C TYR A 53 -4.10 -4.10 -1.08
N VAL A 54 -4.52 -3.42 -2.15
CA VAL A 54 -4.36 -1.97 -2.30
C VAL A 54 -5.08 -1.23 -1.19
N THR A 55 -6.36 -1.53 -0.95
CA THR A 55 -7.13 -0.87 0.11
C THR A 55 -6.57 -1.14 1.50
N CYS A 56 -6.07 -2.34 1.78
CA CYS A 56 -5.43 -2.65 3.07
C CYS A 56 -4.14 -1.83 3.26
N ILE A 57 -3.27 -1.77 2.25
CA ILE A 57 -2.06 -0.93 2.30
C ILE A 57 -2.44 0.53 2.51
N TYR A 58 -3.36 1.04 1.68
CA TYR A 58 -3.87 2.41 1.76
C TYR A 58 -4.40 2.75 3.15
N SER A 59 -5.20 1.87 3.76
CA SER A 59 -5.81 2.11 5.07
C SER A 59 -4.79 2.03 6.20
N LEU A 60 -3.84 1.09 6.13
CA LEU A 60 -2.79 0.92 7.12
C LEU A 60 -1.80 2.09 7.12
N GLN A 61 -1.35 2.52 5.94
CA GLN A 61 -0.32 3.55 5.80
C GLN A 61 -0.76 4.93 6.32
N LYS A 62 -2.07 5.20 6.41
CA LYS A 62 -2.60 6.46 6.99
C LYS A 62 -2.06 6.76 8.38
N HIS A 63 -1.77 5.70 9.15
CA HIS A 63 -1.26 5.82 10.52
C HIS A 63 0.17 5.28 10.66
N TYR A 64 0.63 4.44 9.72
CA TYR A 64 1.98 3.86 9.76
C TYR A 64 2.62 3.80 8.36
N PRO A 65 3.14 4.94 7.84
CA PRO A 65 3.68 5.03 6.47
C PRO A 65 4.84 4.07 6.18
N GLU A 66 5.68 3.77 7.17
CA GLU A 66 6.85 2.86 7.06
C GLU A 66 6.50 1.45 6.56
N ILE A 67 5.23 1.06 6.54
CA ILE A 67 4.80 -0.22 5.96
C ILE A 67 5.04 -0.28 4.44
N VAL A 68 5.04 0.86 3.75
CA VAL A 68 5.22 0.92 2.30
C VAL A 68 6.72 0.89 2.00
N ASP A 69 7.32 -0.27 2.22
CA ASP A 69 8.72 -0.54 1.91
C ASP A 69 8.94 -0.71 0.40
N LYS A 70 10.19 -0.98 0.00
CA LYS A 70 10.55 -1.22 -1.41
C LYS A 70 9.77 -2.35 -2.07
N THR A 71 9.46 -3.41 -1.33
CA THR A 71 8.73 -4.56 -1.86
C THR A 71 7.28 -4.17 -2.17
N VAL A 72 6.63 -3.48 -1.24
CA VAL A 72 5.26 -2.98 -1.39
C VAL A 72 5.20 -1.93 -2.50
N MET A 73 6.11 -0.95 -2.49
CA MET A 73 6.21 0.11 -3.50
C MET A 73 6.33 -0.48 -4.91
N ASN A 74 7.26 -1.42 -5.12
CA ASN A 74 7.43 -2.10 -6.40
C ASN A 74 6.13 -2.79 -6.84
N LYS A 75 5.48 -3.53 -5.93
CA LYS A 75 4.24 -4.23 -6.24
C LYS A 75 3.12 -3.27 -6.66
N LEU A 76 2.97 -2.16 -5.95
CA LEU A 76 1.99 -1.12 -6.27
C LEU A 76 2.27 -0.51 -7.63
N MET A 77 3.52 -0.11 -7.91
CA MET A 77 3.94 0.44 -9.20
C MET A 77 3.64 -0.52 -10.34
N PHE A 78 4.10 -1.77 -10.28
CA PHE A 78 3.87 -2.75 -11.36
C PHE A 78 2.40 -3.10 -11.58
N GLY A 79 1.56 -2.98 -10.54
CA GLY A 79 0.13 -3.23 -10.65
C GLY A 79 -0.71 -2.01 -11.07
N LEU A 80 -0.15 -0.80 -11.04
CA LEU A 80 -0.89 0.45 -11.20
C LEU A 80 -1.76 0.53 -12.46
N LYS A 81 -1.24 0.10 -13.63
CA LYS A 81 -2.00 0.10 -14.90
C LYS A 81 -3.26 -0.77 -14.86
N LYS A 82 -3.29 -1.80 -14.00
CA LYS A 82 -4.37 -2.79 -13.94
C LYS A 82 -5.53 -2.36 -13.04
N LEU A 83 -5.33 -1.32 -12.24
CA LEU A 83 -6.34 -0.80 -11.32
C LEU A 83 -7.26 0.19 -12.03
N TYR A 84 -8.46 0.38 -11.49
CA TYR A 84 -9.47 1.31 -12.00
C TYR A 84 -10.18 2.02 -10.84
N GLY A 85 -10.72 3.21 -11.11
CA GLY A 85 -11.51 3.98 -10.13
C GLY A 85 -10.76 4.22 -8.81
N ASP A 86 -11.48 4.07 -7.69
CA ASP A 86 -10.96 4.29 -6.34
C ASP A 86 -9.65 3.56 -6.06
N PHE A 87 -9.50 2.31 -6.49
CA PHE A 87 -8.29 1.52 -6.21
C PHE A 87 -7.05 2.11 -6.88
N LYS A 88 -7.21 2.76 -8.03
CA LYS A 88 -6.10 3.48 -8.67
C LYS A 88 -5.68 4.68 -7.84
N MET A 89 -6.63 5.44 -7.30
CA MET A 89 -6.35 6.57 -6.42
C MET A 89 -5.70 6.12 -5.12
N GLU A 90 -6.26 5.11 -4.46
CA GLU A 90 -5.70 4.51 -3.24
C GLU A 90 -4.27 4.01 -3.45
N CYS A 91 -3.98 3.40 -4.61
CA CYS A 91 -2.63 2.95 -4.97
C CYS A 91 -1.66 4.15 -5.10
N LEU A 92 -2.07 5.22 -5.79
CA LEU A 92 -1.24 6.43 -5.92
C LEU A 92 -1.00 7.10 -4.55
N GLU A 93 -2.05 7.25 -3.74
CA GLU A 93 -1.94 7.80 -2.38
C GLU A 93 -1.06 6.92 -1.47
N SER A 94 -1.06 5.61 -1.70
CA SER A 94 -0.18 4.66 -0.99
C SER A 94 1.29 4.83 -1.31
N MET A 95 1.62 5.38 -2.48
CA MET A 95 3.02 5.58 -2.86
C MET A 95 3.56 6.92 -2.36
N ILE A 96 2.73 7.97 -2.28
CA ILE A 96 3.18 9.34 -1.99
C ILE A 96 4.00 9.44 -0.70
N ALA A 97 3.61 8.74 0.37
CA ALA A 97 4.22 8.91 1.68
C ALA A 97 5.73 8.61 1.71
N ASN A 98 6.18 7.63 0.92
CA ASN A 98 7.58 7.18 0.91
C ASN A 98 8.25 7.36 -0.45
N ILE A 99 7.58 7.98 -1.44
CA ILE A 99 8.05 8.04 -2.83
C ILE A 99 9.45 8.66 -2.97
N THR A 100 9.80 9.60 -2.08
CA THR A 100 11.09 10.31 -2.10
C THR A 100 12.25 9.45 -1.64
N GLU A 101 11.99 8.33 -0.96
CA GLU A 101 13.01 7.40 -0.46
C GLU A 101 13.46 6.38 -1.52
N PHE A 102 12.78 6.36 -2.66
CA PHE A 102 13.03 5.39 -3.72
C PHE A 102 13.81 6.03 -4.86
N ASP A 103 14.97 5.43 -5.16
CA ASP A 103 15.77 5.83 -6.32
C ASP A 103 15.07 5.44 -7.63
N TYR A 104 15.26 6.25 -8.68
CA TYR A 104 14.76 5.98 -10.04
C TYR A 104 13.23 5.85 -10.19
N VAL A 105 12.44 6.25 -9.19
CA VAL A 105 10.96 6.15 -9.21
C VAL A 105 10.35 6.73 -10.47
N TYR A 106 10.83 7.90 -10.93
CA TYR A 106 10.29 8.50 -12.14
C TYR A 106 10.44 7.58 -13.35
N LEU A 107 11.57 6.88 -13.49
CA LEU A 107 11.79 5.95 -14.59
C LEU A 107 10.84 4.74 -14.48
N GLU A 108 10.65 4.21 -13.27
CA GLU A 108 9.74 3.08 -13.04
C GLU A 108 8.28 3.46 -13.30
N LEU A 109 7.81 4.59 -12.76
CA LEU A 109 6.47 5.12 -13.01
C LEU A 109 6.25 5.46 -14.49
N LYS A 110 7.25 6.01 -15.17
CA LYS A 110 7.19 6.27 -16.61
C LYS A 110 7.06 4.98 -17.41
N ALA A 111 7.80 3.93 -17.07
CA ALA A 111 7.65 2.61 -17.69
C ALA A 111 6.25 2.03 -17.47
N VAL A 112 5.66 2.29 -16.29
CA VAL A 112 4.27 1.95 -15.98
C VAL A 112 3.26 3.02 -16.45
N GLY A 113 3.64 3.90 -17.38
CA GLY A 113 2.69 4.77 -18.10
C GLY A 113 1.96 5.77 -17.20
N ILE A 114 2.61 6.28 -16.16
CA ILE A 114 2.03 7.25 -15.23
C ILE A 114 1.49 8.51 -15.94
N LEU A 115 2.11 8.94 -17.05
CA LEU A 115 1.67 10.12 -17.79
C LEU A 115 0.26 9.92 -18.38
N ASP A 116 -0.03 8.72 -18.90
CA ASP A 116 -1.35 8.37 -19.43
C ASP A 116 -2.41 8.33 -18.33
N ILE A 117 -2.00 7.97 -17.12
CA ILE A 117 -2.87 7.94 -15.93
C ILE A 117 -3.18 9.37 -15.48
N LEU A 118 -2.20 10.27 -15.47
CA LEU A 118 -2.35 11.65 -14.99
C LEU A 118 -3.18 12.53 -15.94
N ILE A 119 -3.22 12.21 -17.23
CA ILE A 119 -4.06 12.92 -18.21
C ILE A 119 -5.49 12.37 -18.30
N HIS A 120 -5.78 11.27 -17.59
CA HIS A 120 -7.12 10.70 -17.55
C HIS A 120 -8.06 11.65 -16.81
N LYS A 121 -9.20 11.97 -17.44
CA LYS A 121 -10.26 12.81 -16.84
C LYS A 121 -11.14 12.04 -15.88
#